data_AF-A0A512NAZ2-F1
#
_entry.id   AF-A0A512NAZ2-F1
#
_cell.length_a   1.000
_cell.length_b   1.000
_cell.length_c   1.000
_cell.angle_alpha   90.00
_cell.angle_beta   90.00
_cell.angle_gamma   90.00
#
_symmetry.space_group_name_H-M   'P 1'
#
loop_
_entity.id
_entity.type
_entity.pdbx_description
1 polymer ?
#
loop_
_entity_poly.entity_id
_entity_poly.type
_entity_poly.pdbx_seq_one_letter_code
_entity_poly.pdbx_strand_id
1 'polypeptide(L)'
;MLGKAIVVVVFLTAGTALAQAPVATVQYSCAQGKSLSAEYFDGPTRTAPDGRPIPGGRVVLTLADGKKLTLPQTLSGSGIRYANEGESFVFWSKGDTAFVEEGANQAVTYKDCVGRKK
;
A
#
# COMPACT_ATOMS: atom_id res chain seq x y z
N MET A 1 -16.85 42.91 -47.72
CA MET A 1 -15.72 42.45 -46.87
C MET A 1 -16.31 41.61 -45.75
N LEU A 2 -16.12 40.28 -45.78
CA LEU A 2 -16.78 39.35 -44.87
C LEU A 2 -15.72 38.72 -43.96
N GLY A 3 -15.62 39.19 -42.72
CA GLY A 3 -14.69 38.67 -41.71
C GLY A 3 -15.21 37.38 -41.10
N LYS A 4 -14.53 36.25 -41.34
CA LYS A 4 -14.83 34.97 -40.71
C LYS A 4 -14.27 34.94 -39.28
N ALA A 5 -15.14 34.75 -38.31
CA ALA A 5 -14.74 34.44 -36.93
C ALA A 5 -14.19 33.01 -36.86
N ILE A 6 -12.98 32.86 -36.31
CA ILE A 6 -12.37 31.57 -36.00
C ILE A 6 -12.79 31.20 -34.59
N VAL A 7 -13.55 30.12 -34.45
CA VAL A 7 -13.90 29.52 -33.15
C VAL A 7 -12.83 28.48 -32.83
N VAL A 8 -12.05 28.73 -31.78
CA VAL A 8 -11.09 27.76 -31.23
C VAL A 8 -11.82 26.92 -30.19
N VAL A 9 -12.09 25.66 -30.52
CA VAL A 9 -12.67 24.68 -29.59
C VAL A 9 -11.52 23.97 -28.88
N VAL A 10 -11.31 24.28 -27.61
CA VAL A 10 -10.35 23.59 -26.74
C VAL A 10 -11.02 22.31 -26.22
N PHE A 11 -10.57 21.16 -26.71
CA PHE A 11 -10.98 19.86 -26.17
C PHE A 11 -10.15 19.56 -24.91
N LEU A 12 -10.77 19.70 -23.74
CA LEU A 12 -10.24 19.21 -22.47
C LEU A 12 -10.37 17.68 -22.43
N THR A 13 -9.27 16.97 -22.70
CA THR A 13 -9.22 15.51 -22.47
C THR A 13 -9.08 15.25 -20.98
N ALA A 14 -10.17 14.83 -20.33
CA ALA A 14 -10.13 14.31 -18.98
C ALA A 14 -9.38 12.96 -19.01
N GLY A 15 -8.10 12.98 -18.62
CA GLY A 15 -7.31 11.76 -18.46
C GLY A 15 -7.86 10.92 -17.32
N THR A 16 -8.44 9.76 -17.63
CA THR A 16 -8.77 8.75 -16.62
C THR A 16 -7.48 8.15 -16.07
N ALA A 17 -7.13 8.48 -14.82
CA ALA A 17 -6.10 7.75 -14.09
C ALA A 17 -6.59 6.31 -13.86
N LEU A 18 -6.02 5.33 -14.59
CA LEU A 18 -6.29 3.93 -14.35
C LEU A 18 -5.71 3.55 -12.98
N ALA A 19 -6.58 3.27 -12.01
CA ALA A 19 -6.13 2.69 -10.75
C ALA A 19 -5.45 1.35 -11.04
N GLN A 20 -4.18 1.21 -10.68
CA GLN A 20 -3.45 -0.07 -10.78
C GLN A 20 -4.22 -1.15 -10.01
N ALA A 21 -4.43 -2.31 -10.63
CA ALA A 21 -4.92 -3.49 -9.93
C ALA A 21 -3.86 -4.03 -8.95
N PRO A 22 -4.25 -4.64 -7.82
CA PRO A 22 -3.30 -5.29 -6.92
C PRO A 22 -2.65 -6.50 -7.59
N VAL A 23 -1.36 -6.71 -7.32
CA VAL A 23 -0.63 -7.89 -7.79
C VAL A 23 -0.95 -9.14 -6.97
N ALA A 24 -1.47 -8.96 -5.76
CA ALA A 24 -2.00 -10.03 -4.92
C ALA A 24 -2.99 -9.47 -3.89
N THR A 25 -3.98 -10.29 -3.55
CA THR A 25 -4.90 -10.02 -2.43
C THR A 25 -4.84 -11.18 -1.45
N VAL A 26 -4.63 -10.88 -0.17
CA VAL A 26 -4.51 -11.87 0.90
C VAL A 26 -5.49 -11.56 2.02
N GLN A 27 -6.21 -12.57 2.49
CA GLN A 27 -6.98 -12.49 3.73
C GLN A 27 -6.17 -13.11 4.86
N TYR A 28 -5.87 -12.31 5.89
CA TYR A 28 -5.19 -12.77 7.09
C TYR A 28 -6.17 -13.07 8.21
N SER A 29 -6.00 -14.23 8.84
CA SER A 29 -6.60 -14.58 10.13
C SER A 29 -5.49 -14.56 11.18
N CYS A 30 -5.69 -13.80 12.27
CA CYS A 30 -4.71 -13.57 13.32
C CYS A 30 -5.18 -14.15 14.66
N ALA A 31 -4.29 -14.15 15.64
CA ALA A 31 -4.62 -14.48 17.01
C ALA A 31 -5.78 -13.62 17.55
N GLN A 32 -6.46 -14.12 18.59
CA GLN A 32 -7.57 -13.44 19.27
C GLN A 32 -8.75 -13.11 18.34
N GLY A 33 -8.93 -13.87 17.26
CA GLY A 33 -10.05 -13.69 16.31
C GLY A 33 -9.93 -12.44 15.44
N LYS A 34 -8.79 -11.75 15.45
CA LYS A 34 -8.56 -10.59 14.59
C LYS A 34 -8.34 -11.01 13.15
N SER A 35 -8.65 -10.10 12.23
CA SER A 35 -8.42 -10.32 10.80
C SER A 35 -8.16 -8.99 10.09
N LEU A 36 -7.45 -9.08 8.97
CA LEU A 36 -7.29 -7.97 8.03
C LEU A 36 -7.15 -8.52 6.61
N SER A 37 -7.51 -7.73 5.60
CA SER A 37 -7.18 -8.03 4.20
C SER A 37 -6.05 -7.13 3.74
N ALA A 38 -5.17 -7.65 2.90
CA ALA A 38 -4.05 -6.93 2.31
C ALA A 38 -4.12 -7.01 0.77
N GLU A 39 -4.15 -5.85 0.13
CA GLU A 39 -4.00 -5.71 -1.32
C GLU A 39 -2.58 -5.18 -1.60
N TYR A 40 -1.75 -6.00 -2.23
CA TYR A 40 -0.36 -5.69 -2.51
C TYR A 40 -0.23 -5.05 -3.90
N PHE A 41 0.64 -4.05 -4.01
CA PHE A 41 0.95 -3.39 -5.26
C PHE A 41 2.47 -3.25 -5.38
N ASP A 42 2.98 -3.58 -6.56
CA ASP A 42 4.38 -3.35 -6.89
C ASP A 42 4.62 -1.92 -7.36
N GLY A 43 5.88 -1.52 -7.34
CA GLY A 43 6.34 -0.25 -7.90
C GLY A 43 7.86 -0.25 -8.06
N PRO A 44 8.41 0.67 -8.87
CA PRO A 44 9.83 0.70 -9.17
C PRO A 44 10.65 1.05 -7.92
N THR A 45 11.70 0.28 -7.66
CA THR A 45 12.72 0.63 -6.67
C THR A 45 13.52 1.84 -7.16
N ARG A 46 13.75 2.79 -6.26
CA ARG A 46 14.61 3.96 -6.48
C ARG A 46 15.83 3.90 -5.58
N THR A 47 16.79 4.79 -5.81
CA THR A 47 18.00 4.90 -4.99
C THR A 47 18.00 6.25 -4.27
N ALA A 48 18.19 6.22 -2.95
CA ALA A 48 18.40 7.41 -2.13
C ALA A 48 19.75 8.08 -2.44
N PRO A 49 19.95 9.36 -2.10
CA PRO A 49 21.24 10.04 -2.30
C PRO A 49 22.43 9.35 -1.64
N ASP A 50 22.20 8.59 -0.57
CA ASP A 50 23.22 7.80 0.14
C ASP A 50 23.41 6.37 -0.42
N GLY A 51 22.80 6.07 -1.57
CA GLY A 51 22.92 4.77 -2.24
C GLY A 51 21.97 3.69 -1.71
N ARG A 52 21.18 3.95 -0.66
CA ARG A 52 20.22 2.97 -0.14
C ARG A 52 19.03 2.77 -1.10
N PRO A 53 18.53 1.53 -1.28
CA PRO A 53 17.33 1.31 -2.07
C PRO A 53 16.08 1.81 -1.32
N ILE A 54 15.18 2.45 -2.06
CA ILE A 54 13.84 2.85 -1.65
C ILE A 54 12.86 1.96 -2.43
N PRO A 55 12.24 0.95 -1.79
CA PRO A 55 11.25 0.11 -2.45
C PRO A 55 10.05 0.94 -2.97
N GLY A 56 9.52 0.58 -4.14
CA GLY A 56 8.38 1.26 -4.75
C GLY A 56 7.01 0.65 -4.45
N GLY A 57 6.98 -0.51 -3.78
CA GLY A 57 5.75 -1.21 -3.46
C GLY A 57 4.91 -0.51 -2.39
N ARG A 58 3.67 -0.94 -2.26
CA ARG A 58 2.74 -0.52 -1.19
C ARG A 58 1.74 -1.61 -0.89
N VAL A 59 1.06 -1.48 0.25
CA VAL A 59 -0.08 -2.32 0.59
C VAL A 59 -1.26 -1.45 0.99
N VAL A 60 -2.47 -1.87 0.61
CA VAL A 60 -3.72 -1.35 1.17
C VAL A 60 -4.28 -2.40 2.11
N LEU A 61 -4.29 -2.08 3.41
CA LEU A 61 -4.91 -2.92 4.43
C LEU A 61 -6.35 -2.49 4.63
N THR A 62 -7.26 -3.45 4.79
CA THR A 62 -8.61 -3.20 5.32
C THR A 62 -8.75 -3.98 6.62
N LEU A 63 -9.00 -3.26 7.70
CA LEU A 63 -9.21 -3.83 9.03
C LEU A 63 -10.66 -4.30 9.20
N ALA A 64 -10.94 -5.04 10.27
CA ALA A 64 -12.26 -5.61 10.53
C ALA A 64 -13.39 -4.56 10.70
N ASP A 65 -13.03 -3.35 11.14
CA ASP A 65 -13.95 -2.20 11.25
C ASP A 65 -14.18 -1.47 9.91
N GLY A 66 -13.57 -1.95 8.82
CA GLY A 66 -13.63 -1.34 7.50
C GLY A 66 -12.61 -0.22 7.28
N LYS A 67 -11.81 0.16 8.29
CA LYS A 67 -10.76 1.17 8.14
C LYS A 67 -9.74 0.70 7.11
N LYS A 68 -9.43 1.58 6.17
CA LYS A 68 -8.39 1.36 5.15
C LYS A 68 -7.11 2.12 5.48
N LEU A 69 -5.97 1.44 5.32
CA LEU A 69 -4.64 2.01 5.52
C LEU A 69 -3.79 1.73 4.28
N THR A 70 -3.27 2.79 3.65
CA THR A 70 -2.30 2.66 2.57
C THR A 70 -0.91 2.86 3.15
N LEU A 71 -0.07 1.83 3.09
CA LEU A 71 1.27 1.85 3.67
C LEU A 71 2.32 1.67 2.55
N PRO A 72 3.27 2.60 2.38
CA PRO A 72 4.40 2.38 1.50
C PRO A 72 5.29 1.26 2.03
N GLN A 73 5.90 0.51 1.12
CA GLN A 73 6.96 -0.44 1.46
C GLN A 73 8.19 0.33 1.94
N THR A 74 8.84 -0.21 2.98
CA THR A 74 10.07 0.35 3.56
C THR A 74 11.17 -0.71 3.49
N LEU A 75 12.41 -0.26 3.64
CA LEU A 75 13.58 -1.15 3.63
C LEU A 75 13.50 -2.15 4.79
N SER A 76 13.75 -3.43 4.53
CA SER A 76 13.67 -4.51 5.52
C SER A 76 14.78 -5.55 5.30
N GLY A 77 15.26 -6.14 6.41
CA GLY A 77 16.27 -7.21 6.36
C GLY A 77 15.70 -8.61 6.10
N SER A 78 14.46 -8.88 6.53
CA SER A 78 13.77 -10.14 6.27
C SER A 78 12.26 -9.90 6.18
N GLY A 79 11.63 -10.52 5.19
CA GLY A 79 10.23 -10.25 4.85
C GLY A 79 10.06 -8.87 4.22
N ILE A 80 8.81 -8.46 4.07
CA ILE A 80 8.43 -7.18 3.51
C ILE A 80 7.79 -6.33 4.60
N ARG A 81 8.34 -5.13 4.79
CA ARG A 81 7.86 -4.15 5.76
C ARG A 81 7.10 -3.03 5.07
N TYR A 82 5.94 -2.69 5.59
CA TYR A 82 5.15 -1.53 5.17
C TYR A 82 4.85 -0.67 6.38
N ALA A 83 5.08 0.64 6.31
CA ALA A 83 4.91 1.52 7.45
C ALA A 83 4.31 2.85 7.02
N ASN A 84 3.50 3.46 7.89
CA ASN A 84 3.09 4.84 7.70
C ASN A 84 4.23 5.81 8.03
N GLU A 85 4.00 7.09 7.74
CA GLU A 85 4.87 8.16 8.24
C GLU A 85 4.89 8.15 9.77
N GLY A 86 6.07 8.30 10.36
CA GLY A 86 6.27 8.23 11.81
C GLY A 86 6.19 6.82 12.41
N GLU A 87 6.01 5.79 11.58
CA GLU A 87 6.08 4.37 11.96
C GLU A 87 5.18 3.94 13.13
N SER A 88 4.08 4.68 13.34
CA SER A 88 3.09 4.36 14.38
C SER A 88 2.17 3.21 14.00
N PHE A 89 2.21 2.77 12.73
CA PHE A 89 1.57 1.56 12.23
C PHE A 89 2.53 0.88 11.25
N VAL A 90 2.99 -0.32 11.60
CA VAL A 90 3.92 -1.11 10.79
C VAL A 90 3.33 -2.48 10.54
N PHE A 91 3.19 -2.84 9.27
CA PHE A 91 2.75 -4.16 8.83
C PHE A 91 3.92 -4.94 8.26
N TRP A 92 4.12 -6.14 8.76
CA TRP A 92 5.16 -7.07 8.35
C TRP A 92 4.53 -8.29 7.69
N SER A 93 5.10 -8.73 6.56
CA SER A 93 4.68 -9.97 5.91
C SER A 93 5.87 -10.81 5.45
N LYS A 94 5.76 -12.14 5.55
CA LYS A 94 6.79 -13.08 5.11
C LYS A 94 6.15 -14.42 4.74
N GLY A 95 6.23 -14.80 3.47
CA GLY A 95 5.52 -15.98 2.96
C GLY A 95 4.01 -15.79 3.16
N ASP A 96 3.39 -16.70 3.89
CA ASP A 96 1.99 -16.66 4.29
C ASP A 96 1.76 -16.04 5.68
N THR A 97 2.80 -15.63 6.40
CA THR A 97 2.67 -15.06 7.74
C THR A 97 2.69 -13.53 7.75
N ALA A 98 2.07 -12.92 8.76
CA ALA A 98 2.14 -11.48 9.00
C ALA A 98 1.96 -11.11 10.49
N PHE A 99 2.29 -9.86 10.81
CA PHE A 99 1.93 -9.22 12.08
C PHE A 99 1.89 -7.69 11.92
N VAL A 100 1.31 -7.00 12.90
CA VAL A 100 1.23 -5.53 12.94
C VAL A 100 1.75 -5.02 14.28
N GLU A 101 2.59 -3.98 14.22
CA GLU A 101 3.03 -3.16 15.35
C GLU A 101 2.30 -1.82 15.32
N GLU A 102 1.74 -1.37 16.45
CA GLU A 102 1.06 -0.08 16.58
C GLU A 102 1.59 0.74 17.76
N GLY A 103 1.55 2.06 17.60
CA GLY A 103 1.89 3.03 18.63
C GLY A 103 3.40 3.28 18.79
N ALA A 104 3.74 4.22 19.68
CA ALA A 104 5.12 4.68 19.89
C ALA A 104 6.04 3.59 20.48
N ASN A 105 5.47 2.58 21.15
CA ASN A 105 6.19 1.44 21.69
C ASN A 105 6.20 0.22 20.75
N GLN A 106 5.67 0.37 19.53
CA GLN A 106 5.58 -0.70 18.52
C GLN A 106 4.97 -1.99 19.11
N ALA A 107 3.89 -1.84 19.89
CA ALA A 107 3.21 -2.98 20.47
C ALA A 107 2.61 -3.86 19.36
N VAL A 108 2.88 -5.16 19.39
CA VAL A 108 2.29 -6.09 18.41
C VAL A 108 0.81 -6.30 18.72
N THR A 109 -0.08 -5.79 17.86
CA THR A 109 -1.54 -5.80 18.07
C THR A 109 -2.29 -6.77 17.17
N TYR A 110 -1.67 -7.20 16.07
CA TYR A 110 -2.10 -8.33 15.25
C TYR A 110 -0.96 -9.35 15.25
N LYS A 111 -1.16 -10.46 15.95
CA LYS A 111 -0.14 -11.51 16.15
C LYS A 111 -0.50 -12.77 15.37
N ASP A 112 0.53 -13.54 15.01
CA ASP A 112 0.41 -14.88 14.43
C ASP A 112 -0.57 -14.95 13.26
N CYS A 113 -0.53 -13.95 12.37
CA CYS A 113 -1.44 -13.92 11.24
C CYS A 113 -1.01 -14.92 10.18
N VAL A 114 -1.98 -15.67 9.65
CA VAL A 114 -1.80 -16.60 8.54
C VAL A 114 -2.71 -16.17 7.38
N GLY A 115 -2.11 -16.01 6.21
CA GLY A 115 -2.71 -15.47 5.01
C GLY A 115 -3.19 -16.55 4.06
N ARG A 116 -4.36 -16.35 3.46
CA ARG A 116 -4.83 -17.11 2.30
C ARG A 116 -5.03 -16.17 1.12
N LYS A 117 -4.42 -16.50 -0.03
CA LYS A 117 -4.63 -15.76 -1.28
C LYS A 117 -6.10 -15.88 -1.71
N LYS A 118 -6.68 -14.78 -2.16
CA LYS A 118 -8.00 -14.75 -2.79
C LYS A 118 -7.89 -15.02 -4.28
#